data_AF-A0A010QBF0-F1
#
_entry.id   AF-A0A010QBF0-F1
#
_cell.length_a   1.000
_cell.length_b   1.000
_cell.length_c   1.000
_cell.angle_alpha   90.00
_cell.angle_beta   90.00
_cell.angle_gamma   90.00
#
_symmetry.space_group_name_H-M   'P 1'
#
loop_
_entity.id
_entity.type
_entity.pdbx_description
1 polymer ?
#
loop_
_entity_poly.entity_id
_entity_poly.type
_entity_poly.pdbx_seq_one_letter_code
_entity_poly.pdbx_strand_id
1 'polypeptide(L)'
;MKSPITLLLLLFLVSAATLVAAIKPGGKGPMNMPRERQHMWQQVACKRGHGNTFVTPFKLTALVDEDVGAVCHRLWHNLKRTDLACALPSKPICEDRGDKSIQEKRLYWSFDVFATCPALAVDSAWYESTGNIWGKSNCNEGKYMYDDLPDLPFPYKKERPTATGTA
;
A
#
# COMPACT_ATOMS: atom_id res chain seq x y z
N MET A 1 60.13 -27.17 28.43
CA MET A 1 58.84 -27.59 27.83
C MET A 1 58.08 -26.31 27.49
N LYS A 2 58.08 -25.91 26.21
CA LYS A 2 57.54 -24.62 25.74
C LYS A 2 56.05 -24.79 25.46
N SER A 3 55.23 -24.07 26.22
CA SER A 3 53.77 -24.16 26.23
C SER A 3 53.16 -23.66 24.90
N PRO A 4 52.13 -24.33 24.34
CA PRO A 4 51.54 -24.00 23.04
C PRO A 4 50.55 -22.82 23.08
N ILE A 5 50.53 -22.06 24.18
CA ILE A 5 49.54 -21.01 24.43
C ILE A 5 49.86 -19.71 23.66
N THR A 6 51.13 -19.50 23.28
CA THR A 6 51.56 -18.27 22.59
C THR A 6 51.13 -18.20 21.12
N LEU A 7 50.69 -19.30 20.51
CA LEU A 7 50.29 -19.33 19.11
C LEU A 7 48.81 -18.97 18.88
N LEU A 8 47.98 -19.03 19.93
CA LEU A 8 46.55 -18.68 19.86
C LEU A 8 46.28 -17.18 20.00
N LEU A 9 47.23 -16.42 20.57
CA LEU A 9 47.14 -14.96 20.71
C LEU A 9 47.44 -14.21 19.40
N LEU A 10 48.03 -14.86 18.40
CA LEU A 10 48.32 -14.27 17.10
C LEU A 10 47.19 -14.43 16.07
N LEU A 11 46.15 -15.23 16.35
CA LEU A 11 44.99 -15.40 15.48
C LEU A 11 43.81 -14.45 15.77
N PHE A 12 43.89 -13.65 16.84
CA PHE A 12 42.88 -12.64 17.16
C PHE A 12 43.16 -11.24 16.58
N LEU A 13 44.23 -11.10 15.79
CA LEU A 13 44.58 -9.85 15.10
C LEU A 13 44.29 -9.92 13.58
N VAL A 14 43.27 -10.69 13.19
CA VAL A 14 42.70 -10.60 11.83
C VAL A 14 41.55 -9.60 11.86
N SER A 15 41.92 -8.35 11.65
CA SER A 15 41.18 -7.37 10.88
C SER A 15 39.70 -7.22 11.24
N ALA A 16 39.45 -6.43 12.28
CA ALA A 16 38.30 -5.53 12.35
C ALA A 16 38.40 -4.50 11.20
N ALA A 17 38.26 -4.96 9.96
CA ALA A 17 38.04 -4.12 8.80
C ALA A 17 36.56 -3.76 8.79
N THR A 18 36.28 -2.60 9.37
CA THR A 18 35.06 -1.83 9.23
C THR A 18 34.47 -1.92 7.83
N LEU A 19 33.43 -2.73 7.67
CA LEU A 19 32.36 -2.46 6.73
C LEU A 19 31.12 -2.17 7.56
N VAL A 20 31.10 -0.96 8.12
CA VAL A 20 29.86 -0.19 8.20
C VAL A 20 29.41 -0.06 6.76
N ALA A 21 28.69 -1.08 6.26
CA ALA A 21 27.93 -0.93 5.05
C ALA A 21 27.05 0.28 5.31
N ALA A 22 27.34 1.35 4.59
CA ALA A 22 26.66 2.61 4.70
C ALA A 22 25.15 2.34 4.62
N ILE A 23 24.49 2.32 5.79
CA ILE A 23 23.10 2.70 5.88
C ILE A 23 23.13 4.17 5.50
N LYS A 24 23.13 4.44 4.20
CA LYS A 24 22.75 5.74 3.70
C LYS A 24 21.30 5.87 4.20
N PRO A 25 20.97 6.77 5.14
CA PRO A 25 19.59 7.14 5.34
C PRO A 25 19.25 8.05 4.15
N GLY A 26 19.20 7.43 2.98
CA GLY A 26 19.07 8.07 1.67
C GLY A 26 17.74 7.73 1.02
N GLY A 27 16.82 7.12 1.76
CA GLY A 27 15.40 7.24 1.48
C GLY A 27 14.92 8.47 2.24
N LYS A 28 14.85 9.62 1.56
CA LYS A 28 13.97 10.69 1.97
C LYS A 28 12.57 10.09 2.01
N GLY A 29 12.16 9.52 3.16
CA GLY A 29 10.74 9.45 3.45
C GLY A 29 10.19 10.87 3.29
N PRO A 30 8.94 11.06 2.83
CA PRO A 30 8.38 12.38 2.61
C PRO A 30 8.07 13.06 3.95
N MET A 31 9.09 13.29 4.79
CA MET A 31 9.04 14.15 5.97
C MET A 31 9.45 15.56 5.57
N ASN A 32 8.62 16.13 4.71
CA ASN A 32 8.37 17.56 4.54
C ASN A 32 7.30 17.64 3.45
N MET A 33 6.05 17.40 3.86
CA MET A 33 4.93 17.66 2.97
C MET A 33 4.88 19.17 2.75
N PRO A 34 4.97 19.67 1.49
CA PRO A 34 4.65 21.05 1.21
C PRO A 34 3.25 21.32 1.74
N ARG A 35 3.08 22.42 2.48
CA ARG A 35 1.81 22.82 3.10
C ARG A 35 0.64 22.85 2.10
N GLU A 36 0.95 23.02 0.82
CA GLU A 36 0.01 23.00 -0.30
C GLU A 36 -0.61 21.61 -0.61
N ARG A 37 0.03 20.51 -0.19
CA ARG A 37 -0.56 19.15 -0.28
C ARG A 37 -1.51 18.80 0.87
N GLN A 38 -1.80 19.73 1.78
CA GLN A 38 -2.77 19.51 2.87
C GLN A 38 -4.20 19.26 2.36
N HIS A 39 -4.53 19.66 1.14
CA HIS A 39 -5.86 19.47 0.54
C HIS A 39 -6.11 18.07 -0.04
N MET A 40 -5.10 17.19 -0.06
CA MET A 40 -5.22 15.81 -0.59
C MET A 40 -5.27 14.72 0.49
N TRP A 41 -5.35 15.12 1.77
CA TRP A 41 -5.53 14.16 2.86
C TRP A 41 -6.92 13.51 2.71
N GLN A 42 -6.97 12.18 2.87
CA GLN A 42 -8.18 11.35 2.71
C GLN A 42 -8.65 11.08 1.27
N GLN A 43 -7.81 11.29 0.26
CA GLN A 43 -8.12 10.91 -1.12
C GLN A 43 -7.84 9.44 -1.44
N VAL A 44 -7.83 8.56 -0.43
CA VAL A 44 -7.66 7.11 -0.59
C VAL A 44 -8.73 6.36 0.18
N ALA A 45 -9.25 5.30 -0.42
CA ALA A 45 -10.15 4.36 0.21
C ALA A 45 -9.71 2.94 -0.10
N CYS A 46 -9.74 2.07 0.91
CA CYS A 46 -9.51 0.64 0.73
C CYS A 46 -10.65 -0.19 1.30
N LYS A 47 -11.02 -1.24 0.56
CA LYS A 47 -12.01 -2.21 0.96
C LYS A 47 -11.43 -3.62 0.87
N ARG A 48 -11.47 -4.33 1.99
CA ARG A 48 -11.42 -5.79 2.02
C ARG A 48 -12.82 -6.33 1.72
N GLY A 49 -12.98 -7.04 0.62
CA GLY A 49 -14.25 -7.67 0.27
C GLY A 49 -14.47 -8.98 1.02
N HIS A 50 -15.68 -9.53 0.91
CA HIS A 50 -16.00 -10.83 1.47
C HIS A 50 -15.50 -11.91 0.51
N GLY A 51 -14.42 -12.57 0.91
CA GLY A 51 -13.80 -13.66 0.16
C GLY A 51 -14.44 -15.02 0.42
N ASN A 52 -13.73 -16.08 0.06
CA ASN A 52 -14.04 -17.45 0.51
C ASN A 52 -12.94 -17.94 1.47
N THR A 53 -12.96 -19.21 1.86
CA THR A 53 -11.98 -19.80 2.78
C THR A 53 -10.52 -19.68 2.30
N PHE A 54 -10.29 -19.53 0.99
CA PHE A 54 -8.95 -19.54 0.40
C PHE A 54 -8.47 -18.16 -0.05
N VAL A 55 -9.40 -17.28 -0.43
CA VAL A 55 -9.08 -16.03 -1.14
C VAL A 55 -9.79 -14.86 -0.49
N THR A 56 -9.06 -13.76 -0.29
CA THR A 56 -9.59 -12.47 0.16
C THR A 56 -9.39 -11.40 -0.92
N PRO A 57 -10.46 -10.78 -1.42
CA PRO A 57 -10.37 -9.68 -2.38
C PRO A 57 -10.07 -8.34 -1.69
N PHE A 58 -9.23 -7.53 -2.31
CA PHE A 58 -8.94 -6.14 -1.93
C PHE A 58 -9.17 -5.19 -3.09
N LYS A 59 -9.65 -3.99 -2.75
CA LYS A 59 -9.81 -2.87 -3.68
C LYS A 59 -9.36 -1.59 -3.01
N LEU A 60 -8.41 -0.89 -3.62
CA LEU A 60 -7.95 0.43 -3.21
C LEU A 60 -8.20 1.40 -4.35
N THR A 61 -8.70 2.58 -4.02
CA THR A 61 -8.88 3.68 -4.97
C THR A 61 -8.28 4.93 -4.36
N ALA A 62 -7.52 5.69 -5.15
CA ALA A 62 -6.95 6.95 -4.71
C ALA A 62 -6.93 7.99 -5.83
N LEU A 63 -7.05 9.27 -5.49
CA LEU A 63 -6.64 10.36 -6.38
C LEU A 63 -5.16 10.63 -6.14
N VAL A 64 -4.39 10.72 -7.21
CA VAL A 64 -2.93 10.88 -7.16
C VAL A 64 -2.47 11.99 -8.10
N ASP A 65 -1.37 12.65 -7.77
CA ASP A 65 -0.74 13.69 -8.61
C ASP A 65 0.39 13.13 -9.50
N GLU A 66 0.75 11.85 -9.36
CA GLU A 66 1.85 11.21 -10.10
C GLU A 66 1.38 10.23 -11.19
N ASP A 67 2.31 9.62 -11.93
CA ASP A 67 1.99 8.60 -12.94
C ASP A 67 1.44 7.32 -12.30
N VAL A 68 0.24 6.90 -12.71
CA VAL A 68 -0.44 5.73 -12.15
C VAL A 68 0.35 4.44 -12.41
N GLY A 69 0.99 4.31 -13.57
CA GLY A 69 1.82 3.14 -13.90
C GLY A 69 2.99 2.96 -12.92
N ALA A 70 3.67 4.05 -12.59
CA ALA A 70 4.74 4.07 -11.60
C ALA A 70 4.25 3.69 -10.19
N VAL A 71 3.06 4.17 -9.78
CA VAL A 71 2.46 3.81 -8.48
C VAL A 71 2.15 2.31 -8.46
N CYS A 72 1.49 1.82 -9.51
CA CYS A 72 1.14 0.41 -9.67
C CYS A 72 2.36 -0.51 -9.56
N HIS A 73 3.46 -0.13 -10.20
CA HIS A 73 4.71 -0.90 -10.11
C HIS A 73 5.21 -1.02 -8.67
N ARG A 74 5.23 0.09 -7.91
CA ARG A 74 5.66 0.07 -6.50
C ARG A 74 4.67 -0.69 -5.60
N LEU A 75 3.37 -0.62 -5.88
CA LEU A 75 2.35 -1.31 -5.09
C LEU A 75 2.49 -2.83 -5.21
N TRP A 76 2.60 -3.35 -6.44
CA TRP A 76 2.87 -4.78 -6.65
C TRP A 76 4.25 -5.18 -6.13
N HIS A 77 5.22 -4.30 -6.38
CA HIS A 77 6.49 -4.16 -5.65
C HIS A 77 6.44 -4.69 -4.22
N ASN A 78 5.79 -3.86 -3.42
CA ASN A 78 5.81 -3.90 -1.98
C ASN A 78 4.88 -4.99 -1.44
N LEU A 79 3.72 -5.19 -2.08
CA LEU A 79 2.78 -6.25 -1.69
C LEU A 79 3.45 -7.62 -1.77
N LYS A 80 4.16 -7.92 -2.86
CA LYS A 80 4.69 -9.26 -3.11
C LYS A 80 5.83 -9.65 -2.15
N ARG A 81 6.56 -8.68 -1.62
CA ARG A 81 7.67 -8.93 -0.68
C ARG A 81 7.27 -8.91 0.80
N THR A 82 6.07 -8.43 1.11
CA THR A 82 5.66 -8.22 2.51
C THR A 82 5.35 -9.55 3.21
N ASP A 83 4.61 -10.44 2.55
CA ASP A 83 4.20 -11.73 3.11
C ASP A 83 4.01 -12.76 1.99
N LEU A 84 4.33 -14.03 2.27
CA LEU A 84 4.18 -15.12 1.30
C LEU A 84 2.72 -15.32 0.86
N ALA A 85 1.76 -15.11 1.76
CA ALA A 85 0.32 -15.17 1.45
C ALA A 85 -0.14 -14.03 0.52
N CYS A 86 0.62 -12.93 0.46
CA CYS A 86 0.35 -11.80 -0.42
C CYS A 86 1.20 -11.82 -1.71
N ALA A 87 2.17 -12.75 -1.81
CA ALA A 87 3.15 -12.82 -2.91
C ALA A 87 2.56 -13.13 -4.28
N LEU A 88 1.40 -13.79 -4.30
CA LEU A 88 0.74 -14.27 -5.52
C LEU A 88 -0.66 -13.68 -5.66
N PRO A 89 -0.79 -12.37 -5.96
CA PRO A 89 -2.09 -11.78 -6.24
C PRO A 89 -2.66 -12.37 -7.54
N SER A 90 -3.91 -12.82 -7.47
CA SER A 90 -4.71 -13.24 -8.61
C SER A 90 -5.69 -12.13 -9.01
N LYS A 91 -6.17 -12.18 -10.26
CA LYS A 91 -6.97 -11.11 -10.89
C LYS A 91 -6.38 -9.69 -10.66
N PRO A 92 -5.06 -9.47 -10.88
CA PRO A 92 -4.45 -8.18 -10.60
C PRO A 92 -4.94 -7.14 -11.60
N ILE A 93 -5.46 -6.03 -11.10
CA ILE A 93 -5.84 -4.85 -11.85
C ILE A 93 -5.15 -3.65 -11.21
N CYS A 94 -4.45 -2.86 -12.01
CA CYS A 94 -3.92 -1.59 -11.58
C CYS A 94 -3.90 -0.62 -12.76
N GLU A 95 -4.78 0.38 -12.73
CA GLU A 95 -5.01 1.26 -13.87
C GLU A 95 -5.49 2.64 -13.43
N ASP A 96 -5.39 3.60 -14.33
CA ASP A 96 -5.95 4.94 -14.16
C ASP A 96 -7.41 4.95 -14.62
N ARG A 97 -8.32 5.21 -13.68
CA ARG A 97 -9.77 5.39 -13.91
C ARG A 97 -10.21 6.85 -13.75
N GLY A 98 -9.26 7.78 -13.84
CA GLY A 98 -9.51 9.20 -13.69
C GLY A 98 -10.17 9.81 -14.92
N ASP A 99 -10.77 10.98 -14.73
CA ASP A 99 -11.34 11.75 -15.82
C ASP A 99 -10.26 12.56 -16.56
N LYS A 100 -9.97 12.14 -17.80
CA LYS A 100 -8.98 12.78 -18.67
C LYS A 100 -9.34 14.21 -19.06
N SER A 101 -10.63 14.57 -19.03
CA SER A 101 -11.10 15.92 -19.40
C SER A 101 -10.66 16.99 -18.38
N ILE A 102 -10.56 16.60 -17.11
CA ILE A 102 -10.11 17.46 -16.01
C ILE A 102 -8.69 17.11 -15.53
N GLN A 103 -7.97 16.25 -16.28
CA GLN A 103 -6.65 15.75 -15.94
C GLN A 103 -6.58 15.09 -14.56
N GLU A 104 -7.69 14.54 -14.08
CA GLU A 104 -7.73 13.77 -12.84
C GLU A 104 -7.08 12.41 -13.08
N LYS A 105 -6.20 12.00 -12.17
CA LYS A 105 -5.64 10.65 -12.16
C LYS A 105 -6.20 9.89 -10.96
N ARG A 106 -6.92 8.81 -11.25
CA ARG A 106 -7.56 7.99 -10.22
C ARG A 106 -6.98 6.59 -10.29
N LEU A 107 -6.08 6.29 -9.38
CA LEU A 107 -5.57 4.95 -9.18
C LEU A 107 -6.72 4.03 -8.79
N TYR A 108 -6.89 2.94 -9.53
CA TYR A 108 -7.69 1.79 -9.13
C TYR A 108 -6.80 0.56 -9.03
N TRP A 109 -6.67 0.02 -7.81
CA TRP A 109 -5.83 -1.14 -7.51
C TRP A 109 -6.68 -2.25 -6.90
N SER A 110 -6.81 -3.38 -7.59
CA SER A 110 -7.71 -4.48 -7.20
C SER A 110 -7.05 -5.83 -7.42
N PHE A 111 -7.22 -6.75 -6.48
CA PHE A 111 -6.65 -8.09 -6.54
C PHE A 111 -7.27 -9.03 -5.50
N ASP A 112 -7.00 -10.30 -5.71
CA ASP A 112 -7.36 -11.40 -4.83
C ASP A 112 -6.06 -12.03 -4.27
N VAL A 113 -5.92 -12.16 -2.95
CA VAL A 113 -4.77 -12.81 -2.26
C VAL A 113 -5.25 -13.99 -1.42
N PHE A 114 -4.33 -14.81 -0.90
CA PHE A 114 -4.71 -15.87 0.04
C PHE A 114 -5.38 -15.29 1.29
N ALA A 115 -6.34 -16.00 1.87
CA ALA A 115 -7.09 -15.54 3.04
C ALA A 115 -6.23 -15.29 4.28
N THR A 116 -5.02 -15.87 4.32
CA THR A 116 -4.03 -15.63 5.36
C THR A 116 -3.23 -14.34 5.16
N CYS A 117 -3.33 -13.67 4.01
CA CYS A 117 -2.70 -12.37 3.76
C CYS A 117 -3.37 -11.32 4.67
N PRO A 118 -2.64 -10.72 5.62
CA PRO A 118 -3.22 -9.75 6.53
C PRO A 118 -3.50 -8.45 5.78
N ALA A 119 -4.62 -7.77 6.09
CA ALA A 119 -4.90 -6.47 5.46
C ALA A 119 -3.81 -5.42 5.77
N LEU A 120 -3.10 -5.57 6.89
CA LEU A 120 -1.94 -4.76 7.24
C LEU A 120 -0.80 -4.88 6.22
N ALA A 121 -0.68 -5.99 5.50
CA ALA A 121 0.29 -6.10 4.41
C ALA A 121 -0.09 -5.21 3.22
N VAL A 122 -1.38 -5.07 2.94
CA VAL A 122 -1.89 -4.16 1.91
C VAL A 122 -1.67 -2.70 2.33
N ASP A 123 -1.95 -2.39 3.60
CA ASP A 123 -1.69 -1.05 4.16
C ASP A 123 -0.18 -0.71 4.17
N SER A 124 0.67 -1.70 4.47
CA SER A 124 2.13 -1.56 4.41
C SER A 124 2.60 -1.32 2.99
N ALA A 125 2.09 -2.07 2.01
CA ALA A 125 2.43 -1.88 0.61
C ALA A 125 2.09 -0.46 0.14
N TRP A 126 0.91 0.05 0.51
CA TRP A 126 0.49 1.42 0.25
C TRP A 126 1.44 2.45 0.89
N TYR A 127 1.73 2.31 2.19
CA TYR A 127 2.63 3.22 2.90
C TYR A 127 4.03 3.24 2.28
N GLU A 128 4.60 2.10 1.95
CA GLU A 128 5.94 2.03 1.38
C GLU A 128 6.00 2.53 -0.08
N SER A 129 4.88 2.46 -0.83
CA SER A 129 4.82 2.96 -2.20
C SER A 129 4.63 4.47 -2.29
N THR A 130 3.95 5.04 -1.29
CA THR A 130 3.40 6.41 -1.39
C THR A 130 3.81 7.31 -0.23
N GLY A 131 4.30 6.75 0.88
CA GLY A 131 4.50 7.48 2.12
C GLY A 131 3.21 8.00 2.76
N ASN A 132 2.04 7.48 2.36
CA ASN A 132 0.71 7.98 2.74
C ASN A 132 0.45 9.45 2.36
N ILE A 133 1.10 9.96 1.30
CA ILE A 133 0.94 11.37 0.91
C ILE A 133 -0.47 11.73 0.41
N TRP A 134 -1.31 10.75 0.07
CA TRP A 134 -2.73 10.94 -0.28
C TRP A 134 -3.69 10.38 0.77
N GLY A 135 -3.18 10.09 1.98
CA GLY A 135 -3.92 9.50 3.09
C GLY A 135 -3.54 8.05 3.39
N LYS A 136 -4.08 7.54 4.51
CA LYS A 136 -3.91 6.13 4.92
C LYS A 136 -5.00 5.28 4.29
N SER A 137 -4.64 4.12 3.76
CA SER A 137 -5.57 3.20 3.09
C SER A 137 -6.58 2.53 4.04
N ASN A 138 -6.16 2.17 5.26
CA ASN A 138 -6.98 1.54 6.31
C ASN A 138 -7.82 0.33 5.83
N CYS A 139 -7.21 -0.58 5.06
CA CYS A 139 -7.86 -1.77 4.49
C CYS A 139 -8.47 -2.71 5.55
N ASN A 140 -7.95 -2.67 6.78
CA ASN A 140 -8.43 -3.47 7.91
C ASN A 140 -9.79 -3.01 8.46
N GLU A 141 -10.07 -1.71 8.42
CA GLU A 141 -11.29 -1.15 9.00
C GLU A 141 -12.48 -1.23 8.03
N GLY A 142 -12.23 -1.52 6.75
CA GLY A 142 -13.28 -1.62 5.73
C GLY A 142 -14.11 -0.33 5.56
N LYS A 143 -13.68 0.77 6.17
CA LYS A 143 -14.34 2.06 6.07
C LYS A 143 -13.92 2.67 4.75
N TYR A 144 -14.85 2.70 3.80
CA TYR A 144 -14.90 3.88 2.97
C TYR A 144 -15.05 5.07 3.91
N MET A 145 -14.10 6.00 3.93
CA MET A 145 -14.43 7.36 4.35
C MET A 145 -15.22 7.98 3.19
N TYR A 146 -16.47 7.55 3.05
CA TYR A 146 -17.37 7.99 1.99
C TYR A 146 -17.99 9.35 2.32
N ASP A 147 -17.98 9.76 3.59
CA ASP A 147 -18.59 11.02 4.04
C ASP A 147 -17.72 12.26 3.75
N ASP A 148 -16.45 12.09 3.33
CA ASP A 148 -15.48 13.17 3.10
C ASP A 148 -14.96 13.27 1.64
N LEU A 149 -15.40 12.38 0.73
CA LEU A 149 -15.05 12.50 -0.69
C LEU A 149 -16.10 13.39 -1.38
N PRO A 150 -15.73 14.47 -2.08
CA PRO A 150 -16.70 15.28 -2.81
C PRO A 150 -17.47 14.40 -3.81
N ASP A 151 -18.79 14.59 -3.87
CA ASP A 151 -19.67 13.96 -4.84
C ASP A 151 -19.11 14.18 -6.25
N LEU A 152 -18.45 13.16 -6.79
CA LEU A 152 -17.98 13.14 -8.15
C LEU A 152 -19.11 12.60 -9.03
N PRO A 153 -19.29 13.16 -10.23
CA PRO A 153 -20.59 13.24 -10.84
C PRO A 153 -20.98 11.90 -11.47
N PHE A 154 -22.27 11.55 -11.31
CA PHE A 154 -23.09 10.62 -12.11
C PHE A 154 -23.51 9.26 -11.49
N PRO A 155 -24.72 8.78 -11.85
CA PRO A 155 -25.72 8.37 -10.89
C PRO A 155 -25.67 6.87 -10.62
N TYR A 156 -25.60 6.49 -9.36
CA TYR A 156 -26.26 5.26 -8.95
C TYR A 156 -27.66 5.66 -8.47
N LYS A 157 -28.68 5.52 -9.32
CA LYS A 157 -30.06 5.45 -8.82
C LYS A 157 -30.10 4.26 -7.85
N LYS A 158 -30.05 4.54 -6.55
CA LYS A 158 -30.65 3.65 -5.55
C LYS A 158 -32.14 3.66 -5.85
N GLU A 159 -32.59 2.82 -6.78
CA GLU A 159 -33.98 2.40 -6.76
C GLU A 159 -34.13 1.57 -5.49
N ARG A 160 -34.52 2.29 -4.43
CA ARG A 160 -35.01 1.74 -3.19
C ARG A 160 -36.20 0.86 -3.62
N PRO A 161 -36.25 -0.44 -3.32
CA PRO A 161 -37.47 -1.19 -3.51
C PRO A 161 -38.54 -0.47 -2.70
N THR A 162 -39.53 0.09 -3.38
CA THR A 162 -40.68 0.71 -2.76
C THR A 162 -41.31 -0.36 -1.91
N ALA A 163 -41.26 -0.19 -0.59
CA ALA A 163 -42.10 -0.96 0.30
C ALA A 163 -43.55 -0.60 -0.07
N THR A 164 -44.20 -1.47 -0.83
CA THR A 164 -45.66 -1.45 -1.00
C THR A 164 -46.26 -1.93 0.32
N GLY A 165 -46.32 -1.01 1.29
CA GLY A 165 -47.22 -1.08 2.43
C GLY A 165 -48.54 -0.42 2.05
N THR A 166 -49.53 -1.25 1.76
CA THR A 166 -50.97 -1.13 2.10
C THR A 166 -51.59 0.27 2.28
N ALA A 167 -52.60 0.54 1.45
CA ALA A 167 -53.95 0.90 1.92
C ALA A 167 -54.96 0.04 1.16
#